data_AF-A0A2N3CCW7-F1
#
_entry.id   AF-A0A2N3CCW7-F1
#
_cell.length_a   1.000
_cell.length_b   1.000
_cell.length_c   1.000
_cell.angle_alpha   90.00
_cell.angle_beta   90.00
_cell.angle_gamma   90.00
#
_symmetry.space_group_name_H-M   'P 1'
#
loop_
_entity.id
_entity.type
_entity.pdbx_description
1 polymer ?
#
loop_
_entity_poly.entity_id
_entity_poly.type
_entity_poly.pdbx_seq_one_letter_code
_entity_poly.pdbx_strand_id
1 'polypeptide(L)'
;MAFQMKGDFVDNLGKIYGVYVGGFAAFVLLMALFSMAGVPDRVIMWCYIAATIGIYAFIGIMSRTAQVSEYYVAGRAVPAVYNGMATGADWMSGASFVGMAGTLFVLGYDGLAFVLGWTGGYVLVAVLLAPYLRKFGAYTVPDFLGTRYGGNTARLVGIVVLFSCSFTYITAQVYASGIIASQFLGIPFQWAVFAGLAGILVCSMLGGMKAVTWTQVAQYIVLIVAYLLPAIWMSTVQFGIPIPQLTYGGAIAQINQYEQLLEVARTHVAPFQTYSPRDFFFLIFCLMVGTASLPHILMRFFTTPTVREARKSVAWSLFFIFLLYFTAPAYAAFSKMNLMSIFANSEGFLVAFDAIPAWMLQWGSIEGHQLVTICGAKAESVAAVTAACEGKGLTGGFPYSELKLNNDMIVLSTPSIAGMPVWVVGLVGAGGFAAAL
;
A
#
# COMPACT_ATOMS: atom_id res chain seq x y z
N MET A 1 -9.82 32.94 10.26
CA MET A 1 -9.95 32.70 11.72
C MET A 1 -8.57 32.27 12.21
N ALA A 2 -7.89 33.07 13.03
CA ALA A 2 -6.48 32.83 13.40
C ALA A 2 -6.35 31.52 14.22
N PHE A 3 -5.39 30.68 13.84
CA PHE A 3 -5.12 29.38 14.49
C PHE A 3 -4.52 29.62 15.89
N GLN A 4 -5.36 29.71 16.92
CA GLN A 4 -4.88 29.82 18.31
C GLN A 4 -4.55 28.42 18.87
N MET A 5 -3.25 28.10 18.93
CA MET A 5 -2.74 26.95 19.69
C MET A 5 -2.88 27.21 21.20
N LYS A 6 -3.38 26.24 21.96
CA LYS A 6 -3.32 26.26 23.43
C LYS A 6 -2.31 25.22 23.90
N GLY A 7 -1.25 25.62 24.61
CA GLY A 7 -0.26 24.68 25.15
C GLY A 7 0.73 24.15 24.11
N ASP A 8 1.31 22.98 24.38
CA ASP A 8 2.33 22.37 23.53
C ASP A 8 1.73 21.78 22.24
N PHE A 9 2.58 21.48 21.26
CA PHE A 9 2.17 20.90 19.97
C PHE A 9 1.31 19.64 20.15
N VAL A 10 1.64 18.80 21.14
CA VAL A 10 0.94 17.53 21.44
C VAL A 10 -0.50 17.77 21.92
N ASP A 11 -0.76 18.90 22.59
CA ASP A 11 -2.10 19.24 23.10
C ASP A 11 -3.06 19.67 21.98
N ASN A 12 -2.51 20.06 20.82
CA ASN A 12 -3.27 20.57 19.68
C ASN A 12 -3.42 19.55 18.54
N LEU A 13 -2.91 18.31 18.71
CA LEU A 13 -2.89 17.30 17.64
C LEU A 13 -4.26 17.01 17.04
N GLY A 14 -5.30 16.90 17.88
CA GLY A 14 -6.65 16.63 17.38
C GLY A 14 -7.18 17.75 16.47
N LYS A 15 -6.83 19.00 16.76
CA LYS A 15 -7.20 20.14 15.92
C LYS A 15 -6.36 20.20 14.65
N ILE A 16 -5.04 19.95 14.76
CA ILE A 16 -4.13 19.94 13.61
C ILE A 16 -4.54 18.87 12.61
N TYR A 17 -4.72 17.62 13.07
CA TYR A 17 -5.14 16.53 12.20
C TYR A 17 -6.61 16.65 11.78
N GLY A 18 -7.48 17.29 12.57
CA GLY A 18 -8.83 17.65 12.13
C GLY A 18 -8.82 18.63 10.95
N VAL A 19 -7.99 19.68 11.01
CA VAL A 19 -7.77 20.61 9.90
C VAL A 19 -7.15 19.90 8.70
N TYR A 20 -6.18 19.01 8.94
CA TYR A 20 -5.59 18.20 7.88
C TYR A 20 -6.61 17.32 7.17
N VAL A 21 -7.44 16.57 7.90
CA VAL A 21 -8.50 15.73 7.35
C VAL A 21 -9.52 16.57 6.58
N GLY A 22 -9.95 17.72 7.14
CA GLY A 22 -10.86 18.63 6.47
C GLY A 22 -10.27 19.23 5.19
N GLY A 23 -9.00 19.64 5.24
CA GLY A 23 -8.26 20.16 4.08
C GLY A 23 -8.07 19.09 3.01
N PHE A 24 -7.76 17.85 3.39
CA PHE A 24 -7.65 16.72 2.48
C PHE A 24 -8.99 16.38 1.83
N ALA A 25 -10.07 16.33 2.60
CA ALA A 25 -11.42 16.11 2.06
C ALA A 25 -11.81 17.23 1.08
N ALA A 26 -11.56 18.49 1.43
CA ALA A 26 -11.79 19.62 0.54
C ALA A 26 -10.93 19.55 -0.73
N PHE A 27 -9.68 19.11 -0.62
CA PHE A 27 -8.79 18.90 -1.76
C PHE A 27 -9.31 17.80 -2.69
N VAL A 28 -9.73 16.65 -2.15
CA VAL A 28 -10.33 15.56 -2.95
C VAL A 28 -11.61 16.01 -3.65
N LEU A 29 -12.47 16.76 -2.95
CA LEU A 29 -13.68 17.34 -3.55
C LEU A 29 -13.34 18.33 -4.66
N LEU A 30 -12.32 19.16 -4.47
CA LEU A 30 -11.84 20.08 -5.51
C LEU A 30 -11.34 19.32 -6.74
N MET A 31 -10.60 18.23 -6.55
CA MET A 31 -10.16 17.38 -7.66
C MET A 31 -11.34 16.71 -8.40
N ALA A 32 -12.38 16.31 -7.67
CA ALA A 32 -13.61 15.82 -8.29
C ALA A 32 -14.32 16.91 -9.10
N LEU A 33 -14.38 18.15 -8.60
CA LEU A 33 -14.93 19.29 -9.34
C LEU A 33 -14.10 19.63 -10.58
N PHE A 34 -12.77 19.57 -10.49
CA PHE A 34 -11.89 19.79 -11.64
C PHE A 34 -12.07 18.71 -12.70
N SER A 35 -12.24 17.45 -12.29
CA SER A 35 -12.59 16.35 -13.19
C SER A 35 -13.91 16.60 -13.90
N MET A 36 -14.94 17.09 -13.20
CA MET A 36 -16.23 17.44 -13.79
C MET A 36 -16.15 18.66 -14.71
N ALA A 37 -15.26 19.61 -14.43
CA ALA A 37 -15.02 20.81 -15.24
C ALA A 37 -14.18 20.54 -16.51
N GLY A 38 -13.74 19.30 -16.74
CA GLY A 38 -12.95 18.92 -17.91
C GLY A 38 -11.47 19.32 -17.82
N VAL A 39 -10.95 19.53 -16.61
CA VAL A 39 -9.50 19.73 -16.40
C VAL A 39 -8.75 18.45 -16.85
N PRO A 40 -7.63 18.56 -17.60
CA PRO A 40 -6.92 17.38 -18.08
C PRO A 40 -6.49 16.44 -16.94
N ASP A 41 -6.69 15.14 -17.13
CA ASP A 41 -6.37 14.06 -16.18
C ASP A 41 -4.97 14.17 -15.56
N ARG A 42 -3.97 14.51 -16.38
CA ARG A 42 -2.57 14.67 -15.92
C ARG A 42 -2.42 15.78 -14.89
N VAL A 43 -3.17 16.88 -15.01
CA VAL A 43 -3.10 18.00 -14.07
C VAL A 43 -3.63 17.57 -12.70
N ILE A 44 -4.73 16.80 -12.69
CA ILE A 44 -5.30 16.25 -11.45
C ILE A 44 -4.29 15.32 -10.77
N MET A 45 -3.64 14.44 -11.53
CA MET A 45 -2.60 13.55 -11.01
C MET A 45 -1.40 14.32 -10.44
N TRP A 46 -0.93 15.37 -11.13
CA TRP A 46 0.15 16.22 -10.65
C TRP A 46 -0.22 16.97 -9.37
N CYS A 47 -1.46 17.46 -9.26
CA CYS A 47 -1.95 18.09 -8.04
C CYS A 47 -1.89 17.12 -6.85
N TYR A 48 -2.31 15.86 -7.03
CA TYR A 48 -2.24 14.85 -5.97
C TYR A 48 -0.80 14.61 -5.49
N ILE A 49 0.15 14.40 -6.42
CA ILE A 49 1.55 14.16 -6.05
C ILE A 49 2.19 15.40 -5.42
N ALA A 50 2.00 16.57 -6.01
CA ALA A 50 2.58 17.82 -5.52
C ALA A 50 2.05 18.17 -4.12
N ALA A 51 0.74 17.99 -3.88
CA ALA A 51 0.16 18.20 -2.56
C ALA A 51 0.73 17.21 -1.53
N THR A 52 0.85 15.94 -1.89
CA THR A 52 1.39 14.87 -1.03
C THR A 52 2.84 15.17 -0.61
N ILE A 53 3.72 15.42 -1.59
CA ILE A 53 5.13 15.78 -1.33
C ILE A 53 5.22 17.08 -0.53
N GLY A 54 4.46 18.11 -0.93
CA GLY A 54 4.51 19.43 -0.32
C GLY A 54 4.11 19.39 1.15
N ILE A 55 3.06 18.65 1.50
CA ILE A 55 2.60 18.48 2.88
C ILE A 55 3.65 17.72 3.70
N TYR A 56 4.21 16.63 3.18
CA TYR A 56 5.18 15.83 3.94
C TYR A 56 6.50 16.58 4.14
N ALA A 57 6.97 17.29 3.12
CA ALA A 57 8.11 18.20 3.23
C ALA A 57 7.84 19.31 4.25
N PHE A 58 6.65 19.91 4.23
CA PHE A 58 6.24 20.93 5.20
C PHE A 58 6.26 20.39 6.64
N ILE A 59 5.68 19.22 6.89
CA ILE A 59 5.71 18.58 8.22
C ILE A 59 7.17 18.28 8.64
N GLY A 60 8.00 17.80 7.72
CA GLY A 60 9.41 17.52 7.97
C GLY A 60 10.20 18.76 8.37
N ILE A 61 10.04 19.87 7.64
CA ILE A 61 10.70 21.15 7.92
C ILE A 61 10.22 21.73 9.26
N MET A 62 8.91 21.67 9.53
CA MET A 62 8.33 22.16 10.79
C MET A 62 8.73 21.30 12.00
N SER A 63 9.05 20.02 11.79
CA SER A 63 9.43 19.07 12.84
C SER A 63 10.94 18.92 13.03
N ARG A 64 11.74 19.81 12.44
CA ARG A 64 13.22 19.77 12.49
C ARG A 64 13.73 19.78 13.93
N THR A 65 14.64 18.88 14.26
CA THR A 65 15.22 18.76 15.61
C THR A 65 16.65 18.24 15.57
N ALA A 66 17.51 18.75 16.45
CA ALA A 66 18.90 18.31 16.61
C ALA A 66 19.12 17.55 17.94
N GLN A 67 18.08 17.39 18.77
CA GLN A 67 18.20 16.71 20.05
C GLN A 67 18.12 15.19 19.85
N VAL A 68 19.08 14.44 20.41
CA VAL A 68 19.21 12.97 20.25
C VAL A 68 17.93 12.22 20.64
N SER A 69 17.29 12.60 21.76
CA SER A 69 16.05 11.97 22.24
C SER A 69 14.86 12.25 21.31
N GLU A 70 14.76 13.46 20.75
CA GLU A 70 13.73 13.78 19.76
C GLU A 70 14.00 13.10 18.41
N TYR A 71 15.26 13.07 18.00
CA TYR A 71 15.68 12.53 16.72
C TYR A 71 15.52 11.00 16.66
N TYR A 72 15.86 10.25 17.71
CA TYR A 72 15.77 8.78 17.67
C TYR A 72 14.45 8.21 18.20
N VAL A 73 13.82 8.86 19.19
CA VAL A 73 12.62 8.32 19.87
C VAL A 73 11.48 9.33 20.00
N ALA A 74 11.50 10.40 19.22
CA ALA A 74 10.46 11.44 19.22
C ALA A 74 10.15 11.99 20.64
N GLY A 75 11.17 12.06 21.49
CA GLY A 75 11.04 12.56 22.86
C GLY A 75 10.17 11.70 23.77
N ARG A 76 9.76 10.49 23.33
CA ARG A 76 8.83 9.61 24.04
C ARG A 76 7.47 10.26 24.33
N ALA A 77 7.06 11.22 23.50
CA ALA A 77 5.87 12.02 23.74
C ALA A 77 4.68 11.66 22.84
N VAL A 78 4.81 10.65 21.98
CA VAL A 78 3.79 10.33 20.98
C VAL A 78 2.60 9.61 21.65
N PRO A 79 1.37 10.14 21.58
CA PRO A 79 0.21 9.47 22.15
C PRO A 79 -0.12 8.17 21.40
N ALA A 80 -0.72 7.20 22.10
CA ALA A 80 -0.94 5.85 21.60
C ALA A 80 -1.71 5.77 20.26
N VAL A 81 -2.72 6.61 20.05
CA VAL A 81 -3.53 6.61 18.82
C VAL A 81 -2.69 7.02 17.61
N TYR A 82 -1.92 8.11 17.75
CA TYR A 82 -1.05 8.63 16.68
C TYR A 82 0.11 7.69 16.39
N ASN A 83 0.70 7.10 17.43
CA ASN A 83 1.72 6.08 17.23
C ASN A 83 1.12 4.84 16.55
N GLY A 84 -0.11 4.47 16.89
CA GLY A 84 -0.88 3.43 16.21
C GLY A 84 -1.06 3.70 14.71
N MET A 85 -1.49 4.91 14.33
CA MET A 85 -1.63 5.32 12.93
C MET A 85 -0.27 5.32 12.21
N ALA A 86 0.78 5.84 12.85
CA ALA A 86 2.12 5.85 12.28
C ALA A 86 2.63 4.42 12.02
N THR A 87 2.48 3.51 12.98
CA THR A 87 2.78 2.08 12.77
C THR A 87 1.91 1.46 11.67
N GLY A 88 0.63 1.85 11.58
CA GLY A 88 -0.26 1.42 10.50
C GLY A 88 0.25 1.86 9.12
N ALA A 89 0.70 3.11 8.98
CA ALA A 89 1.29 3.61 7.73
C ALA A 89 2.61 2.90 7.39
N ASP A 90 3.50 2.78 8.38
CA ASP A 90 4.79 2.07 8.27
C ASP A 90 4.60 0.63 7.79
N TRP A 91 3.58 -0.03 8.33
CA TRP A 91 3.20 -1.37 7.92
C TRP A 91 2.60 -1.41 6.51
N MET A 92 1.73 -0.45 6.23
CA MET A 92 0.97 -0.42 5.00
C MET A 92 1.85 -0.26 3.78
N SER A 93 3.00 0.42 3.87
CA SER A 93 4.15 0.37 2.95
C SER A 93 3.88 0.27 1.43
N GLY A 94 4.87 0.53 0.58
CA GLY A 94 4.76 0.19 -0.85
C GLY A 94 4.44 -1.30 -1.02
N ALA A 95 5.10 -2.16 -0.25
CA ALA A 95 4.92 -3.61 -0.33
C ALA A 95 3.50 -4.08 0.04
N SER A 96 2.94 -3.64 1.16
CA SER A 96 1.60 -4.10 1.56
C SER A 96 0.49 -3.38 0.80
N PHE A 97 0.62 -2.09 0.49
CA PHE A 97 -0.39 -1.34 -0.26
C PHE A 97 -0.46 -1.81 -1.70
N VAL A 98 0.68 -1.99 -2.36
CA VAL A 98 0.76 -2.31 -3.79
C VAL A 98 0.77 -3.83 -4.01
N GLY A 99 1.64 -4.56 -3.30
CA GLY A 99 1.90 -5.97 -3.54
C GLY A 99 0.88 -6.94 -2.94
N MET A 100 0.27 -6.63 -1.78
CA MET A 100 -0.64 -7.57 -1.12
C MET A 100 -1.89 -7.85 -1.94
N ALA A 101 -2.61 -6.82 -2.39
CA ALA A 101 -3.84 -7.04 -3.15
C ALA A 101 -3.54 -7.63 -4.54
N GLY A 102 -2.38 -7.34 -5.14
CA GLY A 102 -1.91 -8.05 -6.33
C GLY A 102 -1.64 -9.53 -6.07
N THR A 103 -1.04 -9.86 -4.92
CA THR A 103 -0.81 -11.24 -4.50
C THR A 103 -2.13 -11.97 -4.25
N LEU A 104 -3.10 -11.34 -3.58
CA LEU A 104 -4.45 -11.89 -3.39
C LEU A 104 -5.21 -12.04 -4.72
N PHE A 105 -5.03 -11.10 -5.65
CA PHE A 105 -5.62 -11.16 -6.98
C PHE A 105 -5.15 -12.42 -7.74
N VAL A 106 -3.85 -12.71 -7.69
CA VAL A 106 -3.26 -13.87 -8.39
C VAL A 106 -3.48 -15.18 -7.66
N LEU A 107 -3.24 -15.22 -6.34
CA LEU A 107 -3.28 -16.45 -5.55
C LEU A 107 -4.67 -16.80 -4.98
N GLY A 108 -5.59 -15.84 -4.91
CA GLY A 108 -6.91 -16.03 -4.31
C GLY A 108 -6.81 -16.54 -2.88
N TYR A 109 -7.46 -17.68 -2.60
CA TYR A 109 -7.45 -18.31 -1.28
C TYR A 109 -6.05 -18.52 -0.71
N ASP A 110 -5.08 -18.96 -1.53
CA ASP A 110 -3.72 -19.24 -1.07
C ASP A 110 -2.97 -17.98 -0.62
N GLY A 111 -3.37 -16.82 -1.16
CA GLY A 111 -2.84 -15.52 -0.74
C GLY A 111 -3.28 -15.10 0.67
N LEU A 112 -4.34 -15.70 1.23
CA LEU A 112 -4.80 -15.40 2.58
C LEU A 112 -3.77 -15.77 3.65
N ALA A 113 -2.85 -16.70 3.36
CA ALA A 113 -1.73 -17.01 4.24
C ALA A 113 -0.90 -15.76 4.61
N PHE A 114 -0.74 -14.83 3.66
CA PHE A 114 -0.01 -13.59 3.92
C PHE A 114 -0.74 -12.69 4.91
N VAL A 115 -2.04 -12.49 4.70
CA VAL A 115 -2.90 -11.69 5.59
C VAL A 115 -2.94 -12.28 7.00
N LEU A 116 -3.10 -13.61 7.12
CA LEU A 116 -3.14 -14.32 8.39
C LEU A 116 -1.79 -14.32 9.13
N GLY A 117 -0.70 -14.61 8.43
CA GLY A 117 0.64 -14.63 9.03
C GLY A 117 1.05 -13.25 9.56
N TRP A 118 0.89 -12.22 8.74
CA TRP A 118 1.19 -10.84 9.10
C TRP A 118 0.35 -10.31 10.27
N THR A 119 -0.97 -10.53 10.26
CA THR A 119 -1.84 -10.13 11.40
C THR A 119 -1.48 -10.85 12.67
N GLY A 120 -1.23 -12.17 12.57
CA GLY A 120 -0.74 -12.96 13.69
C GLY A 120 0.58 -12.42 14.26
N GLY A 121 1.46 -11.91 13.39
CA GLY A 121 2.74 -11.34 13.80
C GLY A 121 2.58 -10.12 14.68
N TYR A 122 1.63 -9.24 14.37
CA TYR A 122 1.29 -8.12 15.25
C TYR A 122 0.72 -8.56 16.59
N VAL A 123 -0.06 -9.64 16.62
CA VAL A 123 -0.52 -10.24 17.89
C VAL A 123 0.68 -10.72 18.71
N LEU A 124 1.65 -11.40 18.09
CA LEU A 124 2.88 -11.81 18.79
C LEU A 124 3.67 -10.61 19.33
N VAL A 125 3.83 -9.55 18.53
CA VAL A 125 4.49 -8.31 18.98
C VAL A 125 3.77 -7.71 20.17
N ALA A 126 2.44 -7.63 20.10
CA ALA A 126 1.59 -7.07 21.15
C ALA A 126 1.79 -7.78 22.49
N VAL A 127 1.78 -9.11 22.45
CA VAL A 127 1.77 -9.96 23.65
C VAL A 127 3.18 -10.17 24.18
N LEU A 128 4.16 -10.42 23.31
CA LEU A 128 5.48 -10.94 23.69
C LEU A 128 6.60 -9.90 23.68
N LEU A 129 6.53 -8.83 22.86
CA LEU A 129 7.67 -7.92 22.67
C LEU A 129 7.41 -6.50 23.17
N ALA A 130 6.29 -5.90 22.77
CA ALA A 130 6.00 -4.47 23.00
C ALA A 130 6.20 -4.00 24.46
N PRO A 131 5.67 -4.68 25.50
CA PRO A 131 5.84 -4.19 26.88
C PRO A 131 7.28 -4.29 27.39
N TYR A 132 8.04 -5.30 26.94
CA TYR A 132 9.42 -5.52 27.37
C TYR A 132 10.38 -4.54 26.72
N LEU A 133 10.21 -4.29 25.42
CA LEU A 133 11.00 -3.29 24.70
C LEU A 133 10.81 -1.90 25.32
N ARG A 134 9.56 -1.50 25.58
CA ARG A 134 9.31 -0.19 26.21
C ARG A 134 9.91 -0.10 27.62
N LYS A 135 9.82 -1.16 28.42
CA LYS A 135 10.41 -1.20 29.77
C LYS A 135 11.94 -1.08 29.75
N PHE A 136 12.58 -1.59 28.71
CA PHE A 136 14.04 -1.59 28.59
C PHE A 136 14.61 -0.20 28.26
N GLY A 137 13.89 0.61 27.47
CA GLY A 137 14.24 2.01 27.24
C GLY A 137 15.53 2.24 26.44
N ALA A 138 16.03 1.24 25.71
CA ALA A 138 17.10 1.42 24.73
C ALA A 138 16.64 2.25 23.54
N TYR A 139 17.61 2.77 22.78
CA TYR A 139 17.35 3.47 21.52
C TYR A 139 17.25 2.52 20.33
N THR A 140 17.86 1.33 20.39
CA THR A 140 17.92 0.39 19.26
C THR A 140 17.65 -1.07 19.69
N VAL A 141 17.13 -1.88 18.76
CA VAL A 141 16.91 -3.32 18.97
C VAL A 141 18.23 -4.09 19.17
N PRO A 142 19.32 -3.83 18.42
CA PRO A 142 20.59 -4.51 18.68
C PRO A 142 21.18 -4.20 20.07
N ASP A 143 20.98 -3.00 20.60
CA ASP A 143 21.38 -2.68 21.97
C ASP A 143 20.58 -3.44 23.01
N PHE A 144 19.27 -3.61 22.78
CA PHE A 144 18.44 -4.50 23.60
C PHE A 144 18.98 -5.93 23.60
N LEU A 145 19.38 -6.46 22.44
CA LEU A 145 19.96 -7.82 22.35
C LEU A 145 21.32 -7.92 23.07
N GLY A 146 22.22 -6.97 22.85
CA GLY A 146 23.55 -6.96 23.45
C GLY A 146 23.52 -6.88 24.98
N THR A 147 22.58 -6.09 25.51
CA THR A 147 22.37 -5.98 26.96
C THR A 147 21.63 -7.18 27.56
N ARG A 148 20.65 -7.75 26.84
CA ARG A 148 19.85 -8.90 27.33
C ARG A 148 20.64 -10.21 27.40
N TYR A 149 21.46 -10.48 26.39
CA TYR A 149 22.22 -11.73 26.27
C TYR A 149 23.70 -11.58 26.70
N GLY A 150 24.17 -10.35 26.88
CA GLY A 150 25.54 -10.06 27.24
C GLY A 150 26.49 -10.14 26.04
N GLY A 151 27.22 -9.05 25.80
CA GLY A 151 28.36 -9.03 24.87
C GLY A 151 28.09 -8.41 23.50
N ASN A 152 29.19 -8.12 22.80
CA ASN A 152 29.19 -7.49 21.49
C ASN A 152 28.76 -8.43 20.36
N THR A 153 28.80 -9.75 20.57
CA THR A 153 28.40 -10.76 19.58
C THR A 153 26.90 -10.70 19.31
N ALA A 154 26.06 -10.70 20.35
CA ALA A 154 24.61 -10.59 20.21
C ALA A 154 24.20 -9.25 19.54
N ARG A 155 24.90 -8.15 19.89
CA ARG A 155 24.71 -6.86 19.24
C ARG A 155 25.08 -6.93 17.75
N LEU A 156 26.23 -7.51 17.40
CA LEU A 156 26.69 -7.64 16.01
C LEU A 156 25.72 -8.47 15.17
N VAL A 157 25.25 -9.61 15.69
CA VAL A 157 24.22 -10.43 15.02
C VAL A 157 22.95 -9.61 14.79
N GLY A 158 22.49 -8.86 15.80
CA GLY A 158 21.36 -7.95 15.68
C GLY A 158 21.54 -6.89 14.60
N ILE A 159 22.75 -6.31 14.48
CA ILE A 159 23.08 -5.32 13.44
C ILE A 159 23.01 -5.96 12.05
N VAL A 160 23.61 -7.14 11.86
CA VAL A 160 23.61 -7.85 10.57
C VAL A 160 22.18 -8.17 10.14
N VAL A 161 21.36 -8.72 11.04
CA VAL A 161 19.95 -9.03 10.75
C VAL A 161 19.18 -7.74 10.41
N LEU A 162 19.36 -6.69 11.21
CA LEU A 162 18.69 -5.41 10.98
C LEU A 162 19.04 -4.83 9.60
N PHE A 163 20.32 -4.86 9.21
CA PHE A 163 20.77 -4.34 7.93
C PHE A 163 20.22 -5.17 6.77
N SER A 164 20.31 -6.51 6.83
CA SER A 164 19.78 -7.40 5.80
C SER A 164 18.27 -7.22 5.56
N CYS A 165 17.49 -7.13 6.64
CA CYS A 165 16.06 -6.88 6.55
C CYS A 165 15.74 -5.49 6.01
N SER A 166 16.42 -4.45 6.53
CA SER A 166 16.14 -3.06 6.15
C SER A 166 16.54 -2.76 4.71
N PHE A 167 17.67 -3.29 4.23
CA PHE A 167 18.13 -3.11 2.86
C PHE A 167 17.13 -3.71 1.84
N THR A 168 16.68 -4.94 2.09
CA THR A 168 15.68 -5.61 1.24
C THR A 168 14.38 -4.82 1.20
N TYR A 169 13.94 -4.33 2.36
CA TYR A 169 12.72 -3.54 2.49
C TYR A 169 12.81 -2.19 1.78
N ILE A 170 13.91 -1.44 1.95
CA ILE A 170 14.12 -0.15 1.27
C ILE A 170 14.13 -0.33 -0.25
N THR A 171 14.70 -1.42 -0.76
CA THR A 171 14.72 -1.70 -2.20
C THR A 171 13.31 -1.81 -2.78
N ALA A 172 12.42 -2.55 -2.09
CA ALA A 172 11.02 -2.68 -2.49
C ALA A 172 10.27 -1.33 -2.42
N GLN A 173 10.55 -0.51 -1.41
CA GLN A 173 9.93 0.81 -1.24
C GLN A 173 10.33 1.80 -2.33
N VAL A 174 11.62 1.87 -2.63
CA VAL A 174 12.15 2.72 -3.70
C VAL A 174 11.60 2.31 -5.05
N TYR A 175 11.48 0.99 -5.30
CA TYR A 175 10.85 0.46 -6.50
C TYR A 175 9.37 0.87 -6.62
N ALA A 176 8.58 0.69 -5.56
CA ALA A 176 7.17 1.08 -5.54
C ALA A 176 7.00 2.59 -5.78
N SER A 177 7.80 3.42 -5.09
CA SER A 177 7.83 4.88 -5.28
C SER A 177 8.12 5.25 -6.73
N GLY A 178 9.09 4.58 -7.36
CA GLY A 178 9.45 4.78 -8.77
C GLY A 178 8.33 4.42 -9.76
N ILE A 179 7.62 3.30 -9.57
CA ILE A 179 6.47 2.92 -10.40
C ILE A 179 5.38 3.99 -10.31
N ILE A 180 5.04 4.40 -9.09
CA ILE A 180 3.96 5.36 -8.86
C ILE A 180 4.36 6.74 -9.43
N ALA A 181 5.55 7.24 -9.12
CA ALA A 181 5.97 8.53 -9.65
C ALA A 181 6.11 8.52 -11.18
N SER A 182 6.61 7.44 -11.80
CA SER A 182 6.71 7.35 -13.27
C SER A 182 5.33 7.36 -13.94
N GLN A 183 4.38 6.60 -13.41
CA GLN A 183 3.02 6.53 -13.96
C GLN A 183 2.29 7.87 -13.88
N PHE A 184 2.38 8.55 -12.73
CA PHE A 184 1.55 9.73 -12.46
C PHE A 184 2.23 11.05 -12.87
N LEU A 185 3.56 11.12 -12.92
CA LEU A 185 4.29 12.28 -13.45
C LEU A 185 4.61 12.15 -14.94
N GLY A 186 4.57 10.94 -15.50
CA GLY A 186 4.94 10.68 -16.89
C GLY A 186 6.45 10.88 -17.14
N ILE A 187 7.27 10.64 -16.11
CA ILE A 187 8.74 10.74 -16.19
C ILE A 187 9.36 9.34 -16.19
N PRO A 188 10.57 9.16 -16.74
CA PRO A 188 11.23 7.86 -16.73
C PRO A 188 11.47 7.34 -15.31
N PHE A 189 11.38 6.02 -15.13
CA PHE A 189 11.49 5.35 -13.82
C PHE A 189 12.73 5.75 -13.02
N GLN A 190 13.89 5.90 -13.68
CA GLN A 190 15.14 6.29 -13.01
C GLN A 190 15.01 7.67 -12.33
N TRP A 191 14.46 8.66 -13.02
CA TRP A 191 14.24 10.00 -12.49
C TRP A 191 13.14 10.01 -11.42
N ALA A 192 12.10 9.21 -11.60
CA ALA A 192 11.05 8.99 -10.61
C ALA A 192 11.61 8.47 -9.27
N VAL A 193 12.50 7.47 -9.33
CA VAL A 193 13.19 6.91 -8.17
C VAL A 193 14.03 7.98 -7.46
N PHE A 194 14.86 8.73 -8.19
CA PHE A 194 15.70 9.77 -7.57
C PHE A 194 14.87 10.88 -6.93
N ALA A 195 13.79 11.32 -7.58
CA ALA A 195 12.89 12.33 -7.03
C ALA A 195 12.19 11.84 -5.75
N GLY A 196 11.68 10.60 -5.75
CA GLY A 196 11.08 9.97 -4.58
C GLY A 196 12.07 9.87 -3.42
N LEU A 197 13.27 9.35 -3.67
CA LEU A 197 14.33 9.23 -2.67
C LEU A 197 14.74 10.59 -2.08
N ALA A 198 14.91 11.61 -2.92
CA ALA A 198 15.24 12.95 -2.47
C ALA A 198 14.13 13.52 -1.56
N GLY A 199 12.86 13.29 -1.91
CA GLY A 199 11.72 13.67 -1.08
C GLY A 199 11.75 13.04 0.31
N ILE A 200 11.95 11.72 0.38
CA ILE A 200 12.06 10.97 1.66
C ILE A 200 13.23 11.48 2.50
N LEU A 201 14.39 11.71 1.88
CA LEU A 201 15.59 12.16 2.59
C LEU A 201 15.39 13.56 3.19
N VAL A 202 14.79 14.50 2.44
CA VAL A 202 14.52 15.85 2.95
C VAL A 202 13.60 15.81 4.17
N CYS A 203 12.52 15.03 4.14
CA CYS A 203 11.59 14.99 5.27
C CYS A 203 12.10 14.16 6.46
N SER A 204 12.88 13.12 6.22
CA SER A 204 13.39 12.22 7.27
C SER A 204 14.66 12.73 7.95
N MET A 205 15.64 13.23 7.19
CA MET A 205 16.95 13.63 7.74
C MET A 205 16.87 14.88 8.61
N LEU A 206 15.92 15.79 8.34
CA LEU A 206 15.82 17.06 9.08
C LEU A 206 15.23 16.89 10.49
N GLY A 207 14.31 15.95 10.71
CA GLY A 207 13.59 15.82 11.99
C GLY A 207 13.59 14.44 12.63
N GLY A 208 14.27 13.45 12.04
CA GLY A 208 14.38 12.10 12.57
C GLY A 208 13.01 11.46 12.84
N MET A 209 12.93 10.62 13.88
CA MET A 209 11.73 9.89 14.28
C MET A 209 10.54 10.79 14.56
N LYS A 210 10.74 12.03 15.02
CA LYS A 210 9.66 13.01 15.24
C LYS A 210 8.99 13.39 13.91
N ALA A 211 9.78 13.84 12.93
CA ALA A 211 9.28 14.17 11.59
C ALA A 211 8.64 12.96 10.92
N VAL A 212 9.29 11.80 10.98
CA VAL A 212 8.78 10.55 10.39
C VAL A 212 7.45 10.15 11.04
N THR A 213 7.28 10.31 12.35
CA THR A 213 6.01 9.96 13.01
C THR A 213 4.87 10.85 12.54
N TRP A 214 5.06 12.16 12.50
CA TRP A 214 3.97 13.08 12.13
C TRP A 214 3.62 13.01 10.63
N THR A 215 4.62 12.78 9.78
CA THR A 215 4.40 12.51 8.35
C THR A 215 3.64 11.20 8.16
N GLN A 216 4.01 10.12 8.88
CA GLN A 216 3.31 8.84 8.79
C GLN A 216 1.86 8.88 9.27
N VAL A 217 1.53 9.68 10.28
CA VAL A 217 0.12 9.90 10.65
C VAL A 217 -0.64 10.56 9.50
N ALA A 218 -0.05 11.56 8.85
CA ALA A 218 -0.65 12.23 7.70
C ALA A 218 -0.79 11.29 6.50
N GLN A 219 0.23 10.48 6.24
CA GLN A 219 0.22 9.41 5.24
C GLN A 219 -0.90 8.43 5.52
N TYR A 220 -1.05 7.94 6.76
CA TYR A 220 -2.08 6.99 7.18
C TYR A 220 -3.49 7.40 6.76
N ILE A 221 -3.82 8.68 6.93
CA ILE A 221 -5.14 9.21 6.57
C ILE A 221 -5.36 9.14 5.05
N VAL A 222 -4.35 9.51 4.25
CA VAL A 222 -4.44 9.49 2.79
C VAL A 222 -4.58 8.06 2.27
N LEU A 223 -3.71 7.16 2.74
CA LEU A 223 -3.68 5.76 2.31
C LEU A 223 -4.94 4.99 2.69
N ILE A 224 -5.51 5.20 3.89
CA ILE A 224 -6.69 4.43 4.29
C ILE A 224 -7.92 4.86 3.50
N VAL A 225 -8.06 6.17 3.23
CA VAL A 225 -9.13 6.69 2.37
C VAL A 225 -8.95 6.20 0.94
N ALA A 226 -7.72 6.27 0.42
CA ALA A 226 -7.38 5.79 -0.92
C ALA A 226 -7.65 4.29 -1.10
N TYR A 227 -7.50 3.48 -0.05
CA TYR A 227 -7.75 2.04 -0.14
C TYR A 227 -9.24 1.69 0.04
N LEU A 228 -9.92 2.32 1.02
CA LEU A 228 -11.31 2.00 1.34
C LEU A 228 -12.29 2.59 0.31
N LEU A 229 -12.04 3.79 -0.22
CA LEU A 229 -12.98 4.47 -1.11
C LEU A 229 -13.28 3.66 -2.38
N PRO A 230 -12.29 3.15 -3.15
CA PRO A 230 -12.58 2.32 -4.31
C PRO A 230 -13.26 1.01 -3.94
N ALA A 231 -12.89 0.40 -2.80
CA ALA A 231 -13.54 -0.82 -2.32
C ALA A 231 -15.04 -0.60 -2.10
N ILE A 232 -15.38 0.45 -1.35
CA ILE A 232 -16.75 0.85 -1.04
C ILE A 232 -17.49 1.20 -2.34
N TRP A 233 -16.84 1.93 -3.25
CA TRP A 233 -17.42 2.29 -4.55
C TRP A 233 -17.81 1.05 -5.36
N MET A 234 -16.90 0.09 -5.56
CA MET A 234 -17.19 -1.15 -6.30
C MET A 234 -18.34 -1.92 -5.64
N SER A 235 -18.31 -2.04 -4.31
CA SER A 235 -19.38 -2.69 -3.53
C SER A 235 -20.75 -2.02 -3.74
N THR A 236 -20.81 -0.68 -3.71
CA THR A 236 -22.06 0.07 -3.94
C THR A 236 -22.58 -0.05 -5.37
N VAL A 237 -21.72 0.10 -6.38
CA VAL A 237 -22.15 0.14 -7.78
C VAL A 237 -22.60 -1.25 -8.25
N GLN A 238 -21.93 -2.31 -7.80
CA GLN A 238 -22.18 -3.66 -8.29
C GLN A 238 -23.25 -4.40 -7.47
N PHE A 239 -23.34 -4.13 -6.17
CA PHE A 239 -24.20 -4.90 -5.25
C PHE A 239 -25.17 -4.02 -4.44
N GLY A 240 -25.11 -2.69 -4.58
CA GLY A 240 -26.02 -1.74 -3.90
C GLY A 240 -25.75 -1.52 -2.41
N ILE A 241 -24.73 -2.16 -1.83
CA ILE A 241 -24.41 -2.09 -0.39
C ILE A 241 -23.03 -1.45 -0.22
N PRO A 242 -22.84 -0.41 0.61
CA PRO A 242 -21.55 0.26 0.83
C PRO A 242 -20.62 -0.48 1.80
N ILE A 243 -20.66 -1.81 1.80
CA ILE A 243 -19.89 -2.65 2.73
C ILE A 243 -19.23 -3.79 1.94
N PRO A 244 -17.98 -3.59 1.47
CA PRO A 244 -17.21 -4.54 0.67
C PRO A 244 -17.27 -5.98 1.18
N GLN A 245 -17.20 -6.14 2.50
CA GLN A 245 -17.05 -7.42 3.17
C GLN A 245 -18.35 -8.23 3.17
N LEU A 246 -19.52 -7.58 3.11
CA LEU A 246 -20.80 -8.27 2.96
C LEU A 246 -21.02 -8.70 1.51
N THR A 247 -20.56 -7.89 0.55
CA THR A 247 -20.73 -8.15 -0.88
C THR A 247 -19.67 -9.07 -1.46
N TYR A 248 -18.59 -9.33 -0.72
CA TYR A 248 -17.47 -10.17 -1.13
C TYR A 248 -17.92 -11.56 -1.62
N GLY A 249 -18.87 -12.20 -0.94
CA GLY A 249 -19.40 -13.50 -1.36
C GLY A 249 -20.06 -13.48 -2.75
N GLY A 250 -20.72 -12.37 -3.10
CA GLY A 250 -21.29 -12.17 -4.43
C GLY A 250 -20.23 -12.05 -5.52
N ALA A 251 -19.15 -11.33 -5.24
CA ALA A 251 -18.02 -11.22 -6.17
C ALA A 251 -17.32 -12.57 -6.39
N ILE A 252 -17.12 -13.34 -5.33
CA ILE A 252 -16.56 -14.70 -5.42
C ILE A 252 -17.43 -15.62 -6.28
N ALA A 253 -18.75 -15.53 -6.16
CA ALA A 253 -19.67 -16.31 -7.00
C ALA A 253 -19.55 -15.95 -8.49
N GLN A 254 -19.46 -14.65 -8.82
CA GLN A 254 -19.27 -14.20 -10.20
C GLN A 254 -17.90 -14.59 -10.76
N ILE A 255 -16.83 -14.47 -9.97
CA ILE A 255 -15.49 -14.92 -10.37
C ILE A 255 -15.50 -16.40 -10.73
N ASN A 256 -16.15 -17.25 -9.93
CA ASN A 256 -16.24 -18.68 -10.22
C ASN A 256 -16.96 -18.94 -11.56
N GLN A 257 -18.03 -18.21 -11.86
CA GLN A 257 -18.70 -18.29 -13.16
C GLN A 257 -17.76 -17.88 -14.31
N TYR A 258 -17.06 -16.75 -14.17
CA TYR A 258 -16.12 -16.30 -15.19
C TYR A 258 -14.93 -17.24 -15.36
N GLU A 259 -14.42 -17.84 -14.28
CA GLU A 259 -13.32 -18.82 -14.34
C GLU A 259 -13.72 -20.09 -15.10
N GLN A 260 -14.98 -20.52 -14.98
CA GLN A 260 -15.52 -21.63 -15.76
C GLN A 260 -15.69 -21.25 -17.24
N LEU A 261 -16.21 -20.06 -17.53
CA LEU A 261 -16.39 -19.58 -18.91
C LEU A 261 -15.07 -19.35 -19.65
N LEU A 262 -14.07 -18.83 -18.95
CA LEU A 262 -12.74 -18.52 -19.50
C LEU A 262 -11.76 -19.69 -19.40
N GLU A 263 -12.23 -20.86 -18.93
CA GLU A 263 -11.44 -22.10 -18.77
C GLU A 263 -10.09 -21.88 -18.07
N VAL A 264 -10.10 -21.12 -16.98
CA VAL A 264 -8.86 -20.73 -16.30
C VAL A 264 -8.27 -21.92 -15.55
N ALA A 265 -6.98 -22.19 -15.75
CA ALA A 265 -6.27 -23.32 -15.13
C ALA A 265 -6.22 -23.27 -13.59
N ARG A 266 -6.36 -22.09 -12.99
CA ARG A 266 -6.34 -21.89 -11.53
C ARG A 266 -7.56 -21.09 -11.10
N THR A 267 -8.34 -21.67 -10.20
CA THR A 267 -9.52 -20.99 -9.66
C THR A 267 -9.14 -20.09 -8.49
N HIS A 268 -9.83 -18.97 -8.30
CA HIS A 268 -9.56 -18.03 -7.21
C HIS A 268 -9.99 -18.59 -5.85
N VAL A 269 -10.98 -19.49 -5.87
CA VAL A 269 -11.73 -19.90 -4.68
C VAL A 269 -11.21 -21.23 -4.11
N ALA A 270 -10.71 -22.13 -4.95
CA ALA A 270 -10.32 -23.44 -4.46
C ALA A 270 -9.02 -23.35 -3.63
N PRO A 271 -9.02 -23.94 -2.43
CA PRO A 271 -7.89 -23.83 -1.51
C PRO A 271 -6.73 -24.74 -1.92
N PHE A 272 -5.52 -24.37 -1.56
CA PHE A 272 -4.30 -25.19 -1.64
C PHE A 272 -3.92 -25.62 -3.06
N GLN A 273 -4.11 -24.75 -4.05
CA GLN A 273 -3.73 -25.01 -5.44
C GLN A 273 -2.25 -24.74 -5.70
N THR A 274 -1.70 -23.71 -5.07
CA THR A 274 -0.31 -23.28 -5.17
C THR A 274 0.53 -23.89 -4.05
N TYR A 275 -0.03 -23.96 -2.85
CA TYR A 275 0.67 -24.45 -1.67
C TYR A 275 -0.01 -25.71 -1.14
N SER A 276 0.76 -26.71 -0.73
CA SER A 276 0.19 -27.80 0.04
C SER A 276 -0.34 -27.27 1.38
N PRO A 277 -1.33 -27.92 2.04
CA PRO A 277 -1.84 -27.48 3.34
C PRO A 277 -0.74 -27.30 4.40
N ARG A 278 0.33 -28.11 4.33
CA ARG A 278 1.50 -27.98 5.21
C ARG A 278 2.31 -26.73 4.89
N ASP A 279 2.61 -26.48 3.62
CA ASP A 279 3.36 -25.30 3.19
C ASP A 279 2.58 -24.02 3.51
N PHE A 280 1.25 -24.04 3.35
CA PHE A 280 0.37 -22.94 3.74
C PHE A 280 0.47 -22.63 5.24
N PHE A 281 0.43 -23.67 6.10
CA PHE A 281 0.59 -23.50 7.55
C PHE A 281 1.98 -22.98 7.93
N PHE A 282 3.05 -23.56 7.37
CA PHE A 282 4.42 -23.11 7.65
C PHE A 282 4.69 -21.71 7.10
N LEU A 283 4.06 -21.32 5.99
CA LEU A 283 4.11 -19.96 5.47
C LEU A 283 3.49 -18.97 6.46
N ILE A 284 2.28 -19.27 6.98
CA ILE A 284 1.65 -18.45 8.02
C ILE A 284 2.57 -18.30 9.23
N PHE A 285 3.10 -19.40 9.73
CA PHE A 285 3.99 -19.38 10.90
C PHE A 285 5.28 -18.57 10.64
N CYS A 286 5.90 -18.78 9.49
CA CYS A 286 7.10 -18.06 9.07
C CYS A 286 6.83 -16.55 8.99
N LEU A 287 5.74 -16.13 8.36
CA LEU A 287 5.35 -14.72 8.25
C LEU A 287 4.98 -14.12 9.61
N MET A 288 4.40 -14.90 10.51
CA MET A 288 4.04 -14.48 11.87
C MET A 288 5.29 -14.16 12.70
N VAL A 289 6.25 -15.08 12.74
CA VAL A 289 7.53 -14.89 13.44
C VAL A 289 8.37 -13.80 12.78
N GLY A 290 8.42 -13.78 11.45
CA GLY A 290 9.13 -12.76 10.67
C GLY A 290 8.64 -11.36 10.98
N THR A 291 7.32 -11.13 10.89
CA THR A 291 6.69 -9.84 11.21
C THR A 291 7.02 -9.38 12.62
N ALA A 292 7.04 -10.32 13.59
CA ALA A 292 7.31 -9.99 14.97
C ALA A 292 8.75 -9.53 15.26
N SER A 293 9.68 -9.80 14.35
CA SER A 293 11.09 -9.44 14.47
C SER A 293 11.48 -8.19 13.67
N LEU A 294 10.55 -7.55 12.96
CA LEU A 294 10.85 -6.43 12.07
C LEU A 294 11.33 -5.18 12.83
N PRO A 295 12.58 -4.73 12.60
CA PRO A 295 13.17 -3.66 13.38
C PRO A 295 12.40 -2.33 13.30
N HIS A 296 11.91 -1.95 12.11
CA HIS A 296 11.17 -0.70 11.91
C HIS A 296 9.88 -0.63 12.75
N ILE A 297 9.17 -1.76 12.87
CA ILE A 297 7.99 -1.89 13.74
C ILE A 297 8.37 -1.86 15.21
N LEU A 298 9.42 -2.59 15.61
CA LEU A 298 9.84 -2.66 17.00
C LEU A 298 10.28 -1.29 17.56
N MET A 299 10.90 -0.45 16.73
CA MET A 299 11.35 0.89 17.12
C MET A 299 10.19 1.82 17.51
N ARG A 300 8.98 1.61 16.95
CA ARG A 300 7.76 2.37 17.28
C ARG A 300 7.30 2.17 18.71
N PHE A 301 7.72 1.12 19.41
CA PHE A 301 7.39 0.96 20.82
C PHE A 301 8.25 1.83 21.73
N PHE A 302 9.38 2.36 21.25
CA PHE A 302 10.24 3.25 22.02
C PHE A 302 9.75 4.71 22.06
N THR A 303 8.83 5.12 21.19
CA THR A 303 8.34 6.52 21.04
C THR A 303 7.15 6.87 21.94
N THR A 304 6.50 5.88 22.55
CA THR A 304 5.37 6.10 23.47
C THR A 304 5.85 6.53 24.86
N PRO A 305 5.04 7.25 25.66
CA PRO A 305 5.49 7.76 26.97
C PRO A 305 5.59 6.67 28.04
N THR A 306 4.69 5.70 28.08
CA THR A 306 4.63 4.68 29.14
C THR A 306 4.38 3.29 28.57
N VAL A 307 4.66 2.25 29.35
CA VAL A 307 4.34 0.85 28.97
C VAL A 307 2.84 0.65 28.73
N ARG A 308 1.98 1.34 29.51
CA ARG A 308 0.52 1.29 29.31
C ARG A 308 0.12 1.89 27.97
N GLU A 309 0.70 3.04 27.62
CA GLU A 309 0.48 3.68 26.31
C GLU A 309 1.08 2.86 25.17
N ALA A 310 2.21 2.17 25.38
CA ALA A 310 2.75 1.23 24.39
C ALA A 310 1.78 0.09 24.07
N ARG A 311 1.15 -0.52 25.09
CA ARG A 311 0.14 -1.58 24.86
C ARG A 311 -1.09 -1.06 24.13
N LYS A 312 -1.60 0.12 24.52
CA LYS A 312 -2.70 0.77 23.81
C LYS A 312 -2.32 1.09 22.37
N SER A 313 -1.09 1.54 22.13
CA SER A 313 -0.59 1.84 20.79
C SER A 313 -0.64 0.60 19.91
N VAL A 314 -0.27 -0.58 20.43
CA VAL A 314 -0.35 -1.82 19.64
C VAL A 314 -1.79 -2.15 19.28
N ALA A 315 -2.74 -2.00 20.22
CA ALA A 315 -4.16 -2.22 19.93
C ALA A 315 -4.67 -1.26 18.84
N TRP A 316 -4.27 0.01 18.89
CA TRP A 316 -4.57 0.98 17.83
C TRP A 316 -3.89 0.61 16.50
N SER A 317 -2.63 0.20 16.49
CA SER A 317 -1.94 -0.30 15.28
C SER A 317 -2.70 -1.46 14.65
N LEU A 318 -3.10 -2.46 15.46
CA LEU A 318 -3.88 -3.60 15.00
C LEU A 318 -5.23 -3.17 14.40
N PHE A 319 -5.92 -2.22 15.03
CA PHE A 319 -7.17 -1.68 14.50
C PHE A 319 -6.96 -1.00 13.13
N PHE A 320 -5.94 -0.17 12.99
CA PHE A 320 -5.64 0.54 11.75
C PHE A 320 -5.19 -0.39 10.62
N ILE A 321 -4.42 -1.43 10.93
CA ILE A 321 -4.02 -2.49 9.98
C ILE A 321 -5.22 -3.33 9.60
N PHE A 322 -6.09 -3.66 10.55
CA PHE A 322 -7.31 -4.42 10.33
C PHE A 322 -8.22 -3.78 9.28
N LEU A 323 -8.37 -2.46 9.28
CA LEU A 323 -9.20 -1.76 8.28
C LEU A 323 -8.77 -2.08 6.84
N LEU A 324 -7.45 -2.15 6.57
CA LEU A 324 -6.95 -2.59 5.28
C LEU A 324 -7.09 -4.10 5.10
N TYR A 325 -6.61 -4.88 6.05
CA TYR A 325 -6.48 -6.34 5.89
C TYR A 325 -7.83 -7.03 5.75
N PHE A 326 -8.86 -6.49 6.40
CA PHE A 326 -10.23 -6.97 6.28
C PHE A 326 -10.87 -6.59 4.93
N THR A 327 -10.38 -5.53 4.29
CA THR A 327 -10.89 -5.04 3.01
C THR A 327 -10.09 -5.55 1.81
N ALA A 328 -8.81 -5.91 2.00
CA ALA A 328 -7.90 -6.32 0.93
C ALA A 328 -8.40 -7.51 0.09
N PRO A 329 -8.95 -8.59 0.68
CA PRO A 329 -9.52 -9.70 -0.09
C PRO A 329 -10.70 -9.26 -0.96
N ALA A 330 -11.58 -8.41 -0.42
CA ALA A 330 -12.70 -7.87 -1.17
C ALA A 330 -12.24 -6.97 -2.32
N TYR A 331 -11.25 -6.10 -2.07
CA TYR A 331 -10.65 -5.25 -3.09
C TYR A 331 -10.06 -6.07 -4.24
N ALA A 332 -9.26 -7.09 -3.92
CA ALA A 332 -8.63 -7.97 -4.90
C ALA A 332 -9.67 -8.76 -5.72
N ALA A 333 -10.71 -9.28 -5.06
CA ALA A 333 -11.80 -9.98 -5.73
C ALA A 333 -12.59 -9.05 -6.66
N PHE A 334 -12.98 -7.84 -6.22
CA PHE A 334 -13.65 -6.90 -7.12
C PHE A 334 -12.78 -6.52 -8.30
N SER A 335 -11.48 -6.29 -8.09
CA SER A 335 -10.56 -6.01 -9.20
C SER A 335 -10.50 -7.17 -10.20
N LYS A 336 -10.43 -8.42 -9.72
CA LYS A 336 -10.42 -9.62 -10.57
C LYS A 336 -11.74 -9.80 -11.31
N MET A 337 -12.85 -9.63 -10.60
CA MET A 337 -14.19 -9.72 -11.17
C MET A 337 -14.41 -8.70 -12.30
N ASN A 338 -14.06 -7.43 -12.06
CA ASN A 338 -14.16 -6.39 -13.10
C ASN A 338 -13.25 -6.72 -14.30
N LEU A 339 -12.01 -7.17 -14.06
CA LEU A 339 -11.11 -7.53 -15.16
C LEU A 339 -11.68 -8.68 -16.00
N MET A 340 -12.12 -9.76 -15.34
CA MET A 340 -12.66 -10.93 -16.03
C MET A 340 -13.97 -10.61 -16.75
N SER A 341 -14.77 -9.68 -16.24
CA SER A 341 -15.99 -9.23 -16.91
C SER A 341 -15.73 -8.61 -18.29
N ILE A 342 -14.57 -7.99 -18.51
CA ILE A 342 -14.18 -7.44 -19.82
C ILE A 342 -14.12 -8.56 -20.86
N PHE A 343 -13.51 -9.69 -20.51
CA PHE A 343 -13.40 -10.86 -21.39
C PHE A 343 -14.72 -11.63 -21.46
N ALA A 344 -15.39 -11.85 -20.32
CA ALA A 344 -16.63 -12.62 -20.26
C ALA A 344 -17.78 -11.97 -21.05
N ASN A 345 -17.80 -10.64 -21.14
CA ASN A 345 -18.80 -9.89 -21.90
C ASN A 345 -18.41 -9.66 -23.37
N SER A 346 -17.19 -10.03 -23.78
CA SER A 346 -16.74 -9.89 -25.17
C SER A 346 -17.22 -11.07 -26.03
N GLU A 347 -17.50 -10.80 -27.31
CA GLU A 347 -17.93 -11.85 -28.25
C GLU A 347 -16.86 -12.95 -28.36
N GLY A 348 -17.27 -14.21 -28.14
CA GLY A 348 -16.36 -15.35 -28.17
C GLY A 348 -15.27 -15.33 -27.08
N PHE A 349 -15.42 -14.51 -26.03
CA PHE A 349 -14.44 -14.33 -24.95
C PHE A 349 -13.08 -13.75 -25.40
N LEU A 350 -13.06 -13.07 -26.54
CA LEU A 350 -11.90 -12.40 -27.10
C LEU A 350 -12.08 -10.90 -27.06
N VAL A 351 -11.13 -10.18 -26.45
CA VAL A 351 -11.12 -8.72 -26.50
C VAL A 351 -10.54 -8.30 -27.85
N ALA A 352 -11.35 -7.62 -28.66
CA ALA A 352 -10.92 -7.08 -29.96
C ALA A 352 -9.81 -6.03 -29.79
N PHE A 353 -8.92 -5.92 -30.78
CA PHE A 353 -7.74 -5.05 -30.68
C PHE A 353 -8.08 -3.55 -30.62
N ASP A 354 -9.17 -3.14 -31.27
CA ASP A 354 -9.73 -1.79 -31.23
C ASP A 354 -10.46 -1.49 -29.91
N ALA A 355 -10.93 -2.53 -29.22
CA ALA A 355 -11.62 -2.44 -27.93
C ALA A 355 -10.68 -2.55 -26.71
N ILE A 356 -9.36 -2.53 -26.90
CA ILE A 356 -8.39 -2.56 -25.78
C ILE A 356 -8.62 -1.36 -24.87
N PRO A 357 -8.91 -1.57 -23.57
CA PRO A 357 -9.07 -0.46 -22.64
C PRO A 357 -7.82 0.39 -22.53
N ALA A 358 -7.99 1.72 -22.58
CA ALA A 358 -6.87 2.68 -22.57
C ALA A 358 -5.93 2.51 -21.36
N TRP A 359 -6.46 2.07 -20.22
CA TRP A 359 -5.64 1.82 -19.03
C TRP A 359 -4.61 0.70 -19.27
N MET A 360 -4.93 -0.35 -20.04
CA MET A 360 -3.98 -1.43 -20.32
C MET A 360 -2.74 -0.90 -21.06
N LEU A 361 -2.97 0.02 -22.00
CA LEU A 361 -1.90 0.67 -22.76
C LEU A 361 -1.13 1.69 -21.90
N GLN A 362 -1.83 2.47 -21.07
CA GLN A 362 -1.17 3.41 -20.16
C GLN A 362 -0.20 2.70 -19.21
N TRP A 363 -0.66 1.65 -18.52
CA TRP A 363 0.18 0.85 -17.63
C TRP A 363 1.23 0.03 -18.38
N GLY A 364 0.92 -0.40 -19.60
CA GLY A 364 1.85 -1.08 -20.49
C GLY A 364 2.94 -0.16 -21.04
N SER A 365 2.71 1.15 -21.17
CA SER A 365 3.65 2.10 -21.78
C SER A 365 4.80 2.58 -20.88
N ILE A 366 4.78 2.26 -19.58
CA ILE A 366 5.81 2.72 -18.63
C ILE A 366 7.19 2.19 -19.06
N GLU A 367 8.13 3.11 -19.32
CA GLU A 367 9.49 2.76 -19.75
C GLU A 367 10.22 1.91 -18.70
N GLY A 368 10.93 0.87 -19.17
CA GLY A 368 11.75 0.01 -18.31
C GLY A 368 11.00 -1.10 -17.57
N HIS A 369 9.67 -1.17 -17.63
CA HIS A 369 8.88 -2.19 -16.94
C HIS A 369 7.88 -2.90 -17.86
N GLN A 370 7.67 -4.19 -17.62
CA GLN A 370 6.65 -5.00 -18.28
C GLN A 370 5.48 -5.20 -17.30
N LEU A 371 4.73 -4.13 -17.04
CA LEU A 371 3.60 -4.21 -16.13
C LEU A 371 2.45 -4.96 -16.81
N VAL A 372 2.01 -4.51 -17.98
CA VAL A 372 1.00 -5.21 -18.79
C VAL A 372 1.70 -5.86 -19.98
N THR A 373 1.53 -7.18 -20.10
CA THR A 373 1.96 -7.92 -21.29
C THR A 373 0.76 -8.65 -21.89
N ILE A 374 0.61 -8.52 -23.20
CA ILE A 374 -0.44 -9.15 -23.99
C ILE A 374 0.25 -9.95 -25.09
N CYS A 375 -0.09 -11.23 -25.24
CA CYS A 375 0.53 -12.11 -26.23
C CYS A 375 2.07 -12.22 -26.10
N GLY A 376 2.61 -11.95 -24.90
CA GLY A 376 4.05 -11.96 -24.62
C GLY A 376 4.81 -10.68 -24.97
N ALA A 377 4.14 -9.67 -25.55
CA ALA A 377 4.72 -8.36 -25.80
C ALA A 377 4.24 -7.32 -24.78
N LYS A 378 5.03 -6.27 -24.58
CA LYS A 378 4.67 -5.12 -23.74
C LYS A 378 3.54 -4.35 -24.43
N ALA A 379 2.47 -4.06 -23.69
CA ALA A 379 1.28 -3.40 -24.24
C ALA A 379 1.49 -1.87 -24.36
N GLU A 380 2.39 -1.42 -25.24
CA GLU A 380 2.69 0.01 -25.42
C GLU A 380 1.74 0.71 -26.40
N SER A 381 1.29 -0.01 -27.42
CA SER A 381 0.34 0.48 -28.43
C SER A 381 -0.52 -0.66 -28.94
N VAL A 382 -1.69 -0.33 -29.48
CA VAL A 382 -2.57 -1.31 -30.12
C VAL A 382 -1.82 -2.07 -31.23
N ALA A 383 -1.07 -1.36 -32.07
CA ALA A 383 -0.29 -1.97 -33.16
C ALA A 383 0.74 -2.99 -32.66
N ALA A 384 1.44 -2.70 -31.56
CA ALA A 384 2.41 -3.62 -30.97
C ALA A 384 1.72 -4.90 -30.42
N VAL A 385 0.55 -4.73 -29.79
CA VAL A 385 -0.24 -5.85 -29.29
C VAL A 385 -0.80 -6.70 -30.43
N THR A 386 -1.37 -6.06 -31.45
CA THR A 386 -1.90 -6.74 -32.65
C THR A 386 -0.82 -7.56 -33.33
N ALA A 387 0.35 -6.98 -33.60
CA ALA A 387 1.46 -7.72 -34.24
C ALA A 387 1.93 -8.93 -33.40
N ALA A 388 1.97 -8.78 -32.07
CA ALA A 388 2.36 -9.87 -31.17
C ALA A 388 1.32 -11.00 -31.13
N CYS A 389 0.04 -10.65 -31.12
CA CYS A 389 -1.06 -11.63 -31.11
C CYS A 389 -1.22 -12.32 -32.47
N GLU A 390 -1.05 -11.60 -33.58
CA GLU A 390 -1.03 -12.17 -34.92
C GLU A 390 0.12 -13.18 -35.08
N GLY A 391 1.28 -12.91 -34.49
CA GLY A 391 2.40 -13.85 -34.42
C GLY A 391 2.09 -15.15 -33.68
N LYS A 392 1.03 -15.18 -32.86
CA LYS A 392 0.48 -16.37 -32.19
C LYS A 392 -0.74 -16.97 -32.89
N GLY A 393 -1.14 -16.43 -34.04
CA GLY A 393 -2.32 -16.87 -34.79
C GLY A 393 -3.65 -16.29 -34.29
N LEU A 394 -3.62 -15.25 -33.46
CA LEU A 394 -4.81 -14.57 -32.94
C LEU A 394 -5.09 -13.31 -33.76
N THR A 395 -6.08 -13.37 -34.66
CA THR A 395 -6.39 -12.28 -35.62
C THR A 395 -7.65 -11.48 -35.28
N GLY A 396 -8.53 -12.00 -34.42
CA GLY A 396 -9.80 -11.35 -34.04
C GLY A 396 -9.80 -10.68 -32.66
N GLY A 397 -8.71 -10.78 -31.90
CA GLY A 397 -8.61 -10.35 -30.51
C GLY A 397 -7.77 -11.33 -29.68
N PHE A 398 -7.70 -11.11 -28.37
CA PHE A 398 -6.93 -11.98 -27.47
C PHE A 398 -7.78 -12.51 -26.30
N PRO A 399 -7.56 -13.77 -25.88
CA PRO A 399 -8.24 -14.36 -24.74
C PRO A 399 -7.60 -13.91 -23.42
N TYR A 400 -8.30 -14.14 -22.32
CA TYR A 400 -7.81 -13.86 -20.96
C TYR A 400 -6.47 -14.55 -20.64
N SER A 401 -6.22 -15.74 -21.20
CA SER A 401 -4.98 -16.50 -20.97
C SER A 401 -3.71 -15.83 -21.52
N GLU A 402 -3.86 -14.92 -22.49
CA GLU A 402 -2.74 -14.17 -23.08
C GLU A 402 -2.47 -12.84 -22.36
N LEU A 403 -3.32 -12.44 -21.42
CA LEU A 403 -3.12 -11.28 -20.57
C LEU A 403 -2.31 -11.66 -19.34
N LYS A 404 -1.17 -11.00 -19.15
CA LYS A 404 -0.37 -11.08 -17.92
C LYS A 404 -0.19 -9.70 -17.32
N LEU A 405 -0.66 -9.56 -16.09
CA LEU A 405 -0.54 -8.35 -15.28
C LEU A 405 0.49 -8.58 -14.17
N ASN A 406 1.37 -7.60 -13.98
CA ASN A 406 2.25 -7.57 -12.82
C ASN A 406 1.43 -7.29 -11.55
N ASN A 407 1.70 -8.04 -10.48
CA ASN A 407 1.03 -7.87 -9.17
C ASN A 407 1.12 -6.43 -8.65
N ASP A 408 2.23 -5.75 -8.92
CA ASP A 408 2.51 -4.42 -8.39
C ASP A 408 1.68 -3.31 -9.07
N MET A 409 0.91 -3.61 -10.12
CA MET A 409 -0.02 -2.62 -10.67
C MET A 409 -1.41 -2.71 -10.08
N ILE A 410 -1.82 -3.89 -9.58
CA ILE A 410 -3.23 -4.26 -9.46
C ILE A 410 -3.98 -3.22 -8.64
N VAL A 411 -3.46 -2.86 -7.46
CA VAL A 411 -4.14 -1.90 -6.58
C VAL A 411 -4.29 -0.53 -7.22
N LEU A 412 -3.23 -0.07 -7.89
CA LEU A 412 -3.18 1.25 -8.52
C LEU A 412 -4.04 1.32 -9.79
N SER A 413 -4.19 0.21 -10.51
CA SER A 413 -4.99 0.12 -11.72
C SER A 413 -6.44 -0.26 -11.47
N THR A 414 -6.81 -0.83 -10.31
CA THR A 414 -8.20 -1.22 -9.99
C THR A 414 -9.22 -0.11 -10.22
N PRO A 415 -9.01 1.16 -9.84
CA PRO A 415 -9.98 2.21 -10.16
C PRO A 415 -10.20 2.36 -11.66
N SER A 416 -9.14 2.25 -12.47
CA SER A 416 -9.24 2.27 -13.93
C SER A 416 -9.89 1.01 -14.49
N ILE A 417 -9.62 -0.17 -13.91
CA ILE A 417 -10.27 -1.44 -14.26
C ILE A 417 -11.78 -1.37 -14.00
N ALA A 418 -12.18 -0.72 -12.90
CA ALA A 418 -13.59 -0.54 -12.53
C ALA A 418 -14.25 0.69 -13.19
N GLY A 419 -13.58 1.38 -14.10
CA GLY A 419 -14.13 2.55 -14.81
C GLY A 419 -14.40 3.76 -13.92
N MET A 420 -13.67 3.91 -12.81
CA MET A 420 -13.84 5.04 -11.89
C MET A 420 -13.26 6.34 -12.48
N PRO A 421 -13.78 7.51 -12.07
CA PRO A 421 -13.26 8.80 -12.51
C PRO A 421 -11.78 9.00 -12.14
N VAL A 422 -11.08 9.84 -12.93
CA VAL A 422 -9.64 10.10 -12.75
C VAL A 422 -9.27 10.65 -11.36
N TRP A 423 -10.15 11.39 -10.69
CA TRP A 423 -9.86 11.88 -9.34
C TRP A 423 -9.73 10.73 -8.32
N VAL A 424 -10.44 9.60 -8.53
CA VAL A 424 -10.27 8.39 -7.72
C VAL A 424 -8.95 7.70 -8.06
N VAL A 425 -8.58 7.64 -9.35
CA VAL A 425 -7.27 7.12 -9.79
C VAL A 425 -6.13 7.94 -9.15
N GLY A 426 -6.24 9.27 -9.17
CA GLY A 426 -5.30 10.19 -8.53
C GLY A 426 -5.21 10.01 -7.01
N LEU A 427 -6.34 9.80 -6.35
CA LEU A 427 -6.39 9.50 -4.91
C LEU A 427 -5.68 8.18 -4.57
N VAL A 428 -5.90 7.11 -5.34
CA VAL A 428 -5.20 5.83 -5.16
C VAL A 428 -3.71 5.97 -5.43
N GLY A 429 -3.33 6.74 -6.44
CA GLY A 429 -1.94 7.12 -6.69
C GLY A 429 -1.30 7.84 -5.52
N ALA A 430 -1.97 8.85 -4.94
CA ALA A 430 -1.50 9.56 -3.76
C ALA A 430 -1.37 8.62 -2.54
N GLY A 431 -2.32 7.71 -2.35
CA GLY A 431 -2.27 6.70 -1.30
C GLY A 431 -1.12 5.72 -1.46
N GLY A 432 -0.90 5.22 -2.68
CA GLY A 432 0.25 4.37 -2.99
C GLY A 432 1.56 5.11 -2.78
N PHE A 433 1.65 6.37 -3.22
CA PHE A 433 2.85 7.18 -3.04
C PHE A 433 3.11 7.46 -1.56
N ALA A 434 2.06 7.77 -0.79
CA ALA A 434 2.12 7.93 0.66
C ALA A 434 2.55 6.66 1.40
N ALA A 435 2.26 5.47 0.86
CA ALA A 435 2.71 4.21 1.42
C ALA A 435 4.17 3.89 1.05
N ALA A 436 4.63 4.35 -0.12
CA ALA A 436 5.99 4.13 -0.60
C ALA A 436 7.03 5.08 0.02
N LEU A 437 6.62 6.31 0.38
CA LEU A 437 7.44 7.31 1.08
C LEU A 437 7.52 7.04 2.59
#